data_AF-A0A3D6BEP1-F1
#
_entry.id   AF-A0A3D6BEP1-F1
#
_cell.length_a   1.000
_cell.length_b   1.000
_cell.length_c   1.000
_cell.angle_alpha   90.00
_cell.angle_beta   90.00
_cell.angle_gamma   90.00
#
_symmetry.space_group_name_H-M   'P 1'
#
loop_
_entity.id
_entity.type
_entity.pdbx_description
1 polymer ?
#
loop_
_entity_poly.entity_id
_entity_poly.type
_entity_poly.pdbx_seq_one_letter_code
_entity_poly.pdbx_strand_id
1 'polypeptide(L)'
;MQSVVTLAHAKYVKAIAYAKVKTDKVDSHILAQLLRLNFIPQAHKISNENRTLRDALRARLKIVQRCTSVTNSMALVLAKYNLTEPEQLQSIPKLQYDQLTAHASLLKEQMLTLEKSLYPYLIPNDDIQRLLWIPGIGKMNAFTILLEADDINRFADVKNFFSYCRLVPSARNSAGKSKQ
;
A
#
# COMPACT_ATOMS: atom_id res chain seq x y z
N MET A 1 10.76 33.21 -3.35
CA MET A 1 11.08 32.18 -2.34
C MET A 1 10.03 31.09 -2.46
N GLN A 2 10.33 29.91 -2.99
CA GLN A 2 9.37 28.79 -2.96
C GLN A 2 9.15 28.43 -1.49
N SER A 3 7.89 28.46 -1.03
CA SER A 3 7.54 28.02 0.31
C SER A 3 7.80 26.52 0.42
N VAL A 4 8.74 26.12 1.27
CA VAL A 4 9.00 24.71 1.57
C VAL A 4 7.77 24.17 2.31
N VAL A 5 7.00 23.30 1.65
CA VAL A 5 5.82 22.67 2.27
C VAL A 5 6.28 21.49 3.13
N THR A 6 6.12 21.60 4.45
CA THR A 6 6.43 20.54 5.41
C THR A 6 5.26 19.57 5.55
N LEU A 7 5.50 18.28 5.35
CA LEU A 7 4.49 17.23 5.56
C LEU A 7 4.57 16.75 7.02
N ALA A 8 3.48 16.88 7.77
CA ALA A 8 3.43 16.46 9.16
C ALA A 8 3.04 14.97 9.30
N HIS A 9 3.68 14.26 10.23
CA HIS A 9 3.36 12.88 10.57
C HIS A 9 2.12 12.79 11.45
N ALA A 10 0.96 12.53 10.84
CA ALA A 10 -0.35 12.60 11.49
C ALA A 10 -0.46 11.87 12.84
N LYS A 11 0.11 10.66 12.98
CA LYS A 11 0.08 9.91 14.25
C LYS A 11 0.86 10.61 15.36
N TYR A 12 1.99 11.23 15.03
CA TYR A 12 2.85 11.89 16.00
C TYR A 12 2.32 13.28 16.34
N VAL A 13 1.79 14.00 15.35
CA VAL A 13 1.01 15.21 15.59
C VAL A 13 -0.14 14.92 16.55
N LYS A 14 -0.94 13.87 16.31
CA LYS A 14 -2.05 13.50 17.19
C LYS A 14 -1.60 13.19 18.63
N ALA A 15 -0.39 12.65 18.82
CA ALA A 15 0.15 12.36 20.15
C ALA A 15 0.54 13.63 20.93
N ILE A 16 0.97 14.69 20.22
CA ILE A 16 1.43 15.95 20.82
C ILE A 16 0.30 16.98 20.94
N ALA A 17 -0.57 17.02 19.93
CA ALA A 17 -1.57 18.06 19.70
C ALA A 17 -3.02 17.57 19.89
N TYR A 18 -3.24 16.57 20.75
CA TYR A 18 -4.59 16.09 21.00
C TYR A 18 -5.47 17.19 21.60
N ALA A 19 -6.60 17.47 20.95
CA ALA A 19 -7.62 18.38 21.45
C ALA A 19 -8.95 17.64 21.60
N LYS A 20 -9.68 17.89 22.69
CA LYS A 20 -11.02 17.34 22.92
C LYS A 20 -12.03 17.82 21.88
N VAL A 21 -11.90 19.07 21.44
CA VAL A 21 -12.70 19.67 20.38
C VAL A 21 -11.82 19.84 19.15
N LYS A 22 -12.19 19.15 18.07
CA LYS A 22 -11.44 19.15 16.81
C LYS A 22 -12.18 20.02 15.78
N THR A 23 -11.57 21.12 15.39
CA THR A 23 -12.09 22.01 14.32
C THR A 23 -10.94 22.42 13.42
N ASP A 24 -11.20 22.69 12.14
CA ASP A 24 -10.16 23.10 11.19
C ASP A 24 -9.39 24.35 11.65
N LYS A 25 -10.07 25.28 12.33
CA LYS A 25 -9.46 26.48 12.92
C LYS A 25 -8.46 26.14 14.03
N VAL A 26 -8.83 25.23 14.94
CA VAL A 26 -7.95 24.81 16.03
C VAL A 26 -6.78 23.98 15.48
N ASP A 27 -7.04 23.06 14.57
CA ASP A 27 -6.02 22.20 13.97
C ASP A 27 -4.98 23.02 13.19
N SER A 28 -5.43 23.97 12.35
CA SER A 28 -4.51 24.85 11.61
C SER A 28 -3.67 25.74 12.52
N HIS A 29 -4.26 26.27 13.60
CA HIS A 29 -3.53 27.06 14.59
C HIS A 29 -2.45 26.22 15.30
N ILE A 30 -2.78 25.01 15.72
CA ILE A 30 -1.81 24.12 16.39
C ILE A 30 -0.69 23.72 15.44
N LEU A 31 -1.00 23.37 14.18
CA LEU A 31 0.02 23.06 13.18
C LEU A 31 0.95 24.26 12.93
N ALA A 32 0.41 25.48 12.86
CA ALA A 32 1.21 26.69 12.72
C ALA A 32 2.12 26.93 13.93
N GLN A 33 1.64 26.69 15.15
CA GLN A 33 2.44 26.78 16.36
C GLN A 33 3.56 25.72 16.38
N LEU A 34 3.25 24.46 16.07
CA LEU A 34 4.25 23.39 15.99
C LEU A 34 5.32 23.69 14.95
N LEU A 35 4.93 24.21 13.79
CA LEU A 35 5.87 24.63 12.75
C LEU A 35 6.74 25.79 13.21
N ARG A 36 6.14 26.83 13.81
CA ARG A 36 6.85 28.00 14.34
C ARG A 36 7.89 27.63 15.41
N LEU A 37 7.58 26.63 16.25
CA LEU A 37 8.46 26.16 17.32
C LEU A 37 9.44 25.06 16.86
N ASN A 38 9.46 24.70 15.57
CA ASN A 38 10.23 23.57 15.04
C ASN A 38 9.94 22.23 15.74
N PHE A 39 8.74 22.08 16.30
CA PHE A 39 8.26 20.85 16.96
C PHE A 39 7.37 19.98 16.06
N ILE A 40 7.21 20.34 14.79
CA ILE A 40 6.40 19.55 13.86
C ILE A 40 7.10 18.21 13.56
N PRO A 41 6.49 17.06 13.90
CA PRO A 41 7.08 15.77 13.53
C PRO A 41 6.90 15.61 12.03
N GLN A 42 8.01 15.63 11.28
CA GLN A 42 7.97 15.55 9.82
C GLN A 42 7.76 14.11 9.36
N ALA A 43 6.94 13.93 8.33
CA ALA A 43 6.78 12.67 7.63
C ALA A 43 7.63 12.67 6.35
N HIS A 44 8.17 11.50 6.02
CA HIS A 44 8.85 11.29 4.74
C HIS A 44 7.88 11.54 3.58
N LYS A 45 8.28 12.43 2.67
CA LYS A 45 7.55 12.74 1.45
C LYS A 45 8.37 12.25 0.26
N ILE A 46 7.87 11.20 -0.37
CA ILE A 46 8.41 10.68 -1.63
C ILE A 46 8.36 11.76 -2.72
N SER A 47 9.30 11.72 -3.67
CA SER A 47 9.29 12.62 -4.83
C SER A 47 7.99 12.48 -5.63
N ASN A 48 7.58 13.54 -6.33
CA ASN A 48 6.35 13.49 -7.12
C ASN A 48 6.42 12.42 -8.23
N GLU A 49 7.59 12.23 -8.84
CA GLU A 49 7.84 11.21 -9.86
C GLU A 49 7.69 9.80 -9.30
N ASN A 50 8.35 9.48 -8.18
CA ASN A 50 8.21 8.15 -7.58
C ASN A 50 6.81 7.96 -6.98
N ARG A 51 6.14 9.02 -6.54
CA ARG A 51 4.78 8.97 -6.00
C ARG A 51 3.80 8.44 -7.04
N THR A 52 3.84 8.92 -8.27
CA THR A 52 2.90 8.49 -9.32
C THR A 52 3.09 7.01 -9.65
N LEU A 53 4.34 6.56 -9.73
CA LEU A 53 4.68 5.14 -9.94
C LEU A 53 4.19 4.27 -8.76
N ARG A 54 4.38 4.74 -7.52
CA ARG A 54 3.89 4.03 -6.33
C ARG A 54 2.37 3.93 -6.31
N ASP A 55 1.70 5.04 -6.62
CA ASP A 55 0.23 5.09 -6.64
C ASP A 55 -0.33 4.17 -7.74
N ALA A 56 0.38 4.00 -8.87
CA ALA A 56 0.05 3.00 -9.89
C ALA A 56 0.19 1.54 -9.37
N LEU A 57 1.24 1.22 -8.60
CA LEU A 57 1.36 -0.11 -7.96
C LEU A 57 0.26 -0.35 -6.91
N ARG A 58 -0.11 0.68 -6.14
CA ARG A 58 -1.25 0.59 -5.22
C ARG A 58 -2.57 0.39 -5.96
N ALA A 59 -2.76 1.04 -7.11
CA ALA A 59 -3.91 0.79 -7.97
C ALA A 59 -3.91 -0.66 -8.49
N ARG A 60 -2.77 -1.17 -8.95
CA ARG A 60 -2.61 -2.59 -9.32
C ARG A 60 -3.02 -3.52 -8.19
N LEU A 61 -2.61 -3.26 -6.94
CA LEU A 61 -3.03 -4.05 -5.78
C LEU A 61 -4.55 -4.08 -5.61
N LYS A 62 -5.25 -2.97 -5.88
CA LYS A 62 -6.72 -2.94 -5.86
C LYS A 62 -7.33 -3.79 -6.97
N ILE A 63 -6.75 -3.80 -8.16
CA ILE A 63 -7.22 -4.66 -9.26
C ILE A 63 -7.00 -6.15 -8.92
N VAL A 64 -5.84 -6.50 -8.34
CA VAL A 64 -5.56 -7.86 -7.85
C VAL A 64 -6.63 -8.30 -6.83
N GLN A 65 -6.92 -7.46 -5.84
CA GLN A 65 -7.96 -7.74 -4.83
C GLN A 65 -9.34 -7.97 -5.46
N ARG A 66 -9.70 -7.17 -6.48
CA ARG A 66 -10.94 -7.36 -7.23
C ARG A 66 -10.93 -8.68 -8.01
N CYS A 67 -9.82 -9.00 -8.68
CA CYS A 67 -9.68 -10.26 -9.40
C CYS A 67 -9.86 -11.46 -8.46
N THR A 68 -9.22 -11.44 -7.28
CA THR A 68 -9.40 -12.47 -6.25
C THR A 68 -10.86 -12.56 -5.80
N SER A 69 -11.52 -11.42 -5.57
CA SER A 69 -12.94 -11.41 -5.22
C SER A 69 -13.82 -12.04 -6.30
N VAL A 70 -13.54 -11.78 -7.59
CA VAL A 70 -14.27 -12.37 -8.71
C VAL A 70 -14.04 -13.87 -8.78
N THR A 71 -12.78 -14.33 -8.64
CA THR A 71 -12.46 -15.75 -8.61
C THR A 71 -13.14 -16.47 -7.44
N ASN A 72 -13.19 -15.85 -6.26
CA ASN A 72 -13.91 -16.38 -5.12
C ASN A 72 -15.42 -16.46 -5.39
N SER A 73 -16.00 -15.47 -6.08
CA SER A 73 -17.40 -15.53 -6.51
C SER A 73 -17.65 -16.67 -7.50
N MET A 74 -16.71 -16.94 -8.42
CA MET A 74 -16.80 -18.08 -9.34
C MET A 74 -16.81 -19.41 -8.57
N ALA A 75 -15.88 -19.57 -7.62
CA ALA A 75 -15.83 -20.74 -6.75
C ALA A 75 -17.10 -20.90 -5.91
N LEU A 76 -17.67 -19.79 -5.42
CA LEU A 76 -18.93 -19.80 -4.67
C LEU A 76 -20.12 -20.22 -5.54
N VAL A 77 -20.16 -19.82 -6.81
CA VAL A 77 -21.21 -20.27 -7.75
C VAL A 77 -21.14 -21.79 -7.88
N LEU A 78 -19.96 -22.37 -8.12
CA LEU A 78 -19.80 -23.83 -8.21
C LEU A 78 -20.20 -24.53 -6.91
N ALA A 79 -19.72 -24.02 -5.77
CA ALA A 79 -20.03 -24.57 -4.45
C ALA A 79 -21.54 -24.55 -4.15
N LYS A 80 -22.26 -23.49 -4.53
CA LYS A 80 -23.72 -23.36 -4.31
C LYS A 80 -24.51 -24.49 -4.99
N TYR A 81 -24.04 -24.99 -6.12
CA TYR A 81 -24.67 -26.07 -6.86
C TYR A 81 -24.01 -27.43 -6.62
N ASN A 82 -23.05 -27.53 -5.68
CA ASN A 82 -22.25 -28.72 -5.40
C ASN A 82 -21.53 -29.28 -6.64
N LEU A 83 -21.03 -28.39 -7.50
CA LEU A 83 -20.32 -28.73 -8.73
C LEU A 83 -18.83 -28.44 -8.57
N THR A 84 -18.01 -29.19 -9.29
CA THR A 84 -16.56 -28.96 -9.37
C THR A 84 -16.18 -28.29 -10.68
N GLU A 85 -16.92 -28.56 -11.75
CA GLU A 85 -16.60 -28.09 -13.10
C GLU A 85 -17.66 -27.12 -13.65
N PRO A 86 -17.25 -26.02 -14.29
CA PRO A 86 -18.16 -24.99 -14.80
C PRO A 86 -19.00 -25.45 -16.01
N GLU A 87 -18.63 -26.52 -16.69
CA GLU A 87 -19.42 -27.12 -17.78
C GLU A 87 -20.71 -27.79 -17.27
N GLN A 88 -20.74 -28.15 -15.99
CA GLN A 88 -21.92 -28.76 -15.36
C GLN A 88 -23.01 -27.75 -15.03
N LEU A 89 -22.67 -26.45 -14.99
CA LEU A 89 -23.65 -25.38 -14.78
C LEU A 89 -24.55 -25.25 -16.01
N GLN A 90 -25.84 -25.05 -15.77
CA GLN A 90 -26.83 -24.84 -16.84
C GLN A 90 -27.60 -23.54 -16.61
N SER A 91 -28.17 -22.97 -17.67
CA SER A 91 -29.07 -21.80 -17.62
C SER A 91 -28.45 -20.55 -16.94
N ILE A 92 -29.12 -19.97 -15.95
CA ILE A 92 -28.74 -18.72 -15.28
C ILE A 92 -27.42 -18.84 -14.50
N PRO A 93 -27.16 -19.89 -13.69
CA PRO A 93 -25.86 -20.08 -13.04
C PRO A 93 -24.68 -20.13 -14.01
N LYS A 94 -24.87 -20.74 -15.18
CA LYS A 94 -23.84 -20.77 -16.23
C LYS A 94 -23.55 -19.38 -16.77
N LEU A 95 -24.60 -18.64 -17.12
CA LEU A 95 -24.48 -17.24 -17.56
C LEU A 95 -23.77 -16.38 -16.50
N GLN A 96 -24.13 -16.52 -15.22
CA GLN A 96 -23.48 -15.82 -14.12
C GLN A 96 -21.97 -16.14 -14.06
N TYR A 97 -21.60 -17.42 -14.15
CA TYR A 97 -20.20 -17.85 -14.13
C TYR A 97 -19.42 -17.30 -15.34
N ASP A 98 -20.03 -17.31 -16.52
CA ASP A 98 -19.39 -16.80 -17.74
C ASP A 98 -19.16 -15.29 -17.67
N GLN A 99 -20.10 -14.52 -17.11
CA GLN A 99 -19.93 -13.08 -16.84
C GLN A 99 -18.79 -12.80 -15.85
N LEU A 100 -18.69 -13.60 -14.78
CA LEU A 100 -17.56 -13.50 -13.84
C LEU A 100 -16.23 -13.83 -14.51
N THR A 101 -16.22 -14.82 -15.40
CA THR A 101 -15.04 -15.21 -16.18
C THR A 101 -14.57 -14.07 -17.08
N ALA A 102 -15.49 -13.43 -17.81
CA ALA A 102 -15.18 -12.26 -18.64
C ALA A 102 -14.62 -11.10 -17.79
N HIS A 103 -15.20 -10.85 -16.62
CA HIS A 103 -14.72 -9.82 -15.71
C HIS A 103 -13.32 -10.12 -15.16
N ALA A 104 -13.04 -11.37 -14.78
CA ALA A 104 -11.70 -11.78 -14.34
C ALA A 104 -10.65 -11.59 -15.45
N SER A 105 -11.00 -11.91 -16.70
CA SER A 105 -10.12 -11.71 -17.85
C SER A 105 -9.79 -10.24 -18.07
N LEU A 106 -10.80 -9.35 -18.02
CA LEU A 106 -10.59 -7.90 -18.14
C LEU A 106 -9.67 -7.36 -17.03
N LEU A 107 -9.89 -7.78 -15.78
CA LEU A 107 -9.06 -7.34 -14.65
C LEU A 107 -7.60 -7.79 -14.82
N LYS A 108 -7.38 -9.02 -15.31
CA LYS A 108 -6.02 -9.53 -15.61
C LYS A 108 -5.33 -8.71 -16.70
N GLU A 109 -6.05 -8.33 -17.75
CA GLU A 109 -5.51 -7.49 -18.84
C GLU A 109 -5.14 -6.08 -18.33
N GLN A 110 -6.00 -5.48 -17.50
CA GLN A 110 -5.74 -4.18 -16.87
C GLN A 110 -4.51 -4.24 -15.95
N MET A 111 -4.36 -5.32 -15.17
CA MET A 111 -3.17 -5.56 -14.36
C MET A 111 -1.92 -5.58 -15.24
N LEU A 112 -1.91 -6.41 -16.30
CA LEU A 112 -0.75 -6.57 -17.17
C LEU A 112 -0.37 -5.27 -17.86
N THR A 113 -1.36 -4.48 -18.27
CA THR A 113 -1.16 -3.16 -18.88
C THR A 113 -0.45 -2.21 -17.90
N LEU A 114 -0.90 -2.15 -16.64
CA LEU A 114 -0.25 -1.34 -15.60
C LEU A 114 1.16 -1.84 -15.26
N GLU A 115 1.38 -3.16 -15.23
CA GLU A 115 2.71 -3.71 -14.96
C GLU A 115 3.71 -3.31 -16.05
N LYS A 116 3.30 -3.43 -17.32
CA LYS A 116 4.14 -3.09 -18.47
C LYS A 116 4.45 -1.61 -18.55
N SER A 117 3.51 -0.73 -18.18
CA SER A 117 3.73 0.72 -18.21
C SER A 117 4.78 1.18 -17.19
N LEU A 118 5.07 0.39 -16.16
CA LEU A 118 6.07 0.72 -15.13
C LEU A 118 7.50 0.35 -15.53
N TYR A 119 7.69 -0.60 -16.45
CA TYR A 119 9.03 -1.08 -16.81
C TYR A 119 9.99 0.01 -17.30
N PRO A 120 9.59 0.96 -18.17
CA PRO A 120 10.50 2.00 -18.65
C PRO A 120 11.02 2.94 -17.55
N TYR A 121 10.30 3.05 -16.43
CA TYR A 121 10.64 3.97 -15.34
C TYR A 121 11.48 3.31 -14.24
N LEU A 122 11.38 1.98 -14.11
CA LEU A 122 11.99 1.22 -13.03
C LEU A 122 13.14 0.32 -13.51
N ILE A 123 13.40 0.26 -14.81
CA ILE A 123 14.49 -0.52 -15.39
C ILE A 123 15.27 0.38 -16.38
N PRO A 124 16.62 0.46 -16.31
CA PRO A 124 17.51 -0.26 -15.38
C PRO A 124 17.72 0.48 -14.05
N ASN A 125 17.64 -0.24 -12.94
CA ASN A 125 17.88 0.27 -11.58
C ASN A 125 18.61 -0.81 -10.75
N ASP A 126 19.74 -0.46 -10.15
CA ASP A 126 20.60 -1.39 -9.42
C ASP A 126 19.96 -1.95 -8.15
N ASP A 127 19.15 -1.16 -7.43
CA ASP A 127 18.40 -1.65 -6.26
C ASP A 127 17.38 -2.70 -6.64
N ILE A 128 16.73 -2.52 -7.80
CA ILE A 128 15.82 -3.54 -8.34
C ILE A 128 16.58 -4.81 -8.69
N GLN A 129 17.76 -4.72 -9.30
CA GLN A 129 18.59 -5.91 -9.57
C GLN A 129 18.95 -6.62 -8.26
N ARG A 130 19.40 -5.88 -7.25
CA ARG A 130 19.70 -6.44 -5.91
C ARG A 130 18.49 -7.14 -5.29
N LEU A 131 17.30 -6.56 -5.39
CA LEU A 131 16.06 -7.16 -4.87
C LEU A 131 15.68 -8.43 -5.62
N LEU A 132 15.86 -8.48 -6.94
CA LEU A 132 15.58 -9.66 -7.76
C LEU A 132 16.50 -10.85 -7.48
N TRP A 133 17.68 -10.62 -6.90
CA TRP A 133 18.59 -11.68 -6.46
C TRP A 133 18.08 -12.43 -5.22
N ILE A 134 17.13 -11.87 -4.47
CA ILE A 134 16.57 -12.50 -3.28
C ILE A 134 15.52 -13.54 -3.72
N PRO A 135 15.68 -14.83 -3.36
CA PRO A 135 14.71 -15.86 -3.70
C PRO A 135 13.29 -15.49 -3.26
N GLY A 136 12.32 -15.60 -4.18
CA GLY A 136 10.91 -15.26 -3.92
C GLY A 136 10.53 -13.80 -4.19
N ILE A 137 11.48 -12.92 -4.51
CA ILE A 137 11.19 -11.53 -4.88
C ILE A 137 11.17 -11.38 -6.40
N GLY A 138 9.97 -11.36 -6.99
CA GLY A 138 9.77 -11.02 -8.40
C GLY A 138 9.72 -9.51 -8.66
N LYS A 139 9.69 -9.10 -9.94
CA LYS A 139 9.70 -7.68 -10.38
C LYS A 139 8.67 -6.81 -9.66
N MET A 140 7.43 -7.26 -9.56
CA MET A 140 6.37 -6.47 -8.91
C MET A 140 6.62 -6.26 -7.42
N ASN A 141 7.15 -7.26 -6.73
CA ASN A 141 7.50 -7.13 -5.31
C ASN A 141 8.72 -6.22 -5.15
N ALA A 142 9.74 -6.37 -6.01
CA ALA A 142 10.91 -5.49 -6.02
C ALA A 142 10.51 -4.02 -6.24
N PHE A 143 9.67 -3.74 -7.24
CA PHE A 143 9.17 -2.40 -7.52
C PHE A 143 8.36 -1.83 -6.35
N THR A 144 7.52 -2.66 -5.73
CA THR A 144 6.72 -2.26 -4.56
C THR A 144 7.62 -1.91 -3.39
N ILE A 145 8.62 -2.75 -3.08
CA ILE A 145 9.57 -2.51 -2.00
C ILE A 145 10.32 -1.20 -2.25
N LEU A 146 10.88 -1.02 -3.45
CA LEU A 146 11.62 0.18 -3.82
C LEU A 146 10.75 1.44 -3.65
N LEU A 147 9.53 1.45 -4.20
CA LEU A 147 8.69 2.64 -4.20
C LEU A 147 8.03 2.92 -2.84
N GLU A 148 7.72 1.90 -2.05
CA GLU A 148 7.18 2.09 -0.69
C GLU A 148 8.27 2.50 0.31
N ALA A 149 9.48 1.93 0.19
CA ALA A 149 10.62 2.33 1.02
C ALA A 149 11.18 3.70 0.60
N ASP A 150 11.21 3.98 -0.70
CA ASP A 150 11.96 5.08 -1.32
C ASP A 150 13.45 4.94 -1.02
N ASP A 151 14.17 6.02 -0.68
CA ASP A 151 15.58 5.92 -0.26
C ASP A 151 15.70 5.17 1.09
N ILE A 152 16.50 4.10 1.11
CA ILE A 152 16.75 3.30 2.31
C ILE A 152 17.51 4.10 3.39
N ASN A 153 18.28 5.12 3.02
CA ASN A 153 19.06 5.93 3.96
C ASN A 153 18.19 6.88 4.80
N ARG A 154 16.90 7.00 4.51
CA ARG A 154 15.95 7.76 5.35
C ARG A 154 15.74 7.11 6.73
N PHE A 155 16.09 5.83 6.88
CA PHE A 155 16.00 5.12 8.14
C PHE A 155 17.34 5.23 8.87
N ALA A 156 17.33 5.75 10.10
CA ALA A 156 18.57 5.95 10.87
C ALA A 156 19.31 4.64 11.18
N ASP A 157 18.58 3.52 11.24
CA ASP A 157 19.15 2.18 11.40
C ASP A 157 18.20 1.11 10.83
N VAL A 158 18.67 -0.14 10.83
CA VAL A 158 17.89 -1.30 10.37
C VAL A 158 16.64 -1.56 11.24
N LYS A 159 16.67 -1.21 12.53
CA LYS A 159 15.54 -1.42 13.45
C LYS A 159 14.37 -0.53 13.08
N ASN A 160 14.65 0.71 12.68
CA ASN A 160 13.63 1.64 12.18
C ASN A 160 12.99 1.14 10.89
N PHE A 161 13.76 0.52 10.00
CA PHE A 161 13.21 -0.12 8.79
C PHE A 161 12.31 -1.32 9.14
N PHE A 162 12.74 -2.21 10.05
CA PHE A 162 11.88 -3.33 10.49
C PHE A 162 10.60 -2.85 11.19
N SER A 163 10.68 -1.78 11.97
CA SER A 163 9.49 -1.14 12.55
C SER A 163 8.57 -0.57 11.47
N TYR A 164 9.12 0.03 10.42
CA TYR A 164 8.36 0.52 9.26
C TYR A 164 7.63 -0.62 8.54
N CYS A 165 8.30 -1.75 8.32
CA CYS A 165 7.73 -2.97 7.76
C CYS A 165 6.73 -3.68 8.70
N ARG A 166 6.51 -3.16 9.92
CA ARG A 166 5.62 -3.74 10.95
C ARG A 166 6.02 -5.15 11.39
N LEU A 167 7.31 -5.47 11.34
CA LEU A 167 7.86 -6.74 11.82
C LEU A 167 8.25 -6.69 13.30
N VAL A 168 8.28 -5.49 13.89
CA VAL A 168 8.60 -5.29 15.31
C VAL A 168 7.31 -5.18 16.12
N PRO A 169 7.10 -6.01 17.16
CA PRO A 169 5.92 -5.93 18.00
C PRO A 169 5.89 -4.62 18.79
N SER A 170 4.68 -4.09 19.05
CA SER A 170 4.52 -2.90 19.89
C SER A 170 4.63 -3.25 21.37
N ALA A 171 5.27 -2.39 22.16
CA ALA A 171 5.25 -2.49 23.62
C ALA A 171 4.28 -1.48 24.23
N ARG A 172 3.51 -1.91 25.25
CA ARG A 172 2.75 -1.04 26.16
C ARG A 172 3.25 -1.25 27.56
N ASN A 173 4.36 -0.59 27.88
CA ASN A 173 4.99 -0.69 29.19
C ASN A 173 4.69 0.57 29.99
N SER A 174 4.10 0.41 31.16
CA SER A 174 4.02 1.47 32.18
C SER A 174 4.54 0.93 33.50
N ALA A 175 5.35 1.74 34.21
CA ALA A 175 5.91 1.40 35.52
C ALA A 175 6.55 -0.02 35.61
N GLY A 176 7.31 -0.42 34.58
CA GLY A 176 8.00 -1.71 34.55
C GLY A 176 7.12 -2.94 34.31
N LYS A 177 5.80 -2.78 34.12
CA LYS A 177 4.90 -3.90 33.80
C LYS A 177 4.58 -3.93 32.31
N SER A 178 4.85 -5.07 31.70
CA SER A 178 4.43 -5.42 30.33
C SER A 178 2.96 -5.85 30.35
N LYS A 179 2.12 -5.21 29.53
CA LYS A 179 0.81 -5.76 29.18
C LYS A 179 0.89 -6.26 27.74
N GLN A 180 0.80 -7.58 27.56
CA GLN A 180 0.59 -8.21 26.26
C GLN A 180 -0.83 -7.92 25.76
#